data_AF-A0A950V4P5-F1
#
_entry.id   AF-A0A950V4P5-F1
#
_cell.length_a   1.000
_cell.length_b   1.000
_cell.length_c   1.000
_cell.angle_alpha   90.00
_cell.angle_beta   90.00
_cell.angle_gamma   90.00
#
_symmetry.space_group_name_H-M   'P 1'
#
loop_
_entity.id
_entity.type
_entity.pdbx_description
1 polymer ?
#
loop_
_entity_poly.entity_id
_entity_poly.type
_entity_poly.pdbx_seq_one_letter_code
_entity_poly.pdbx_strand_id
1 'polypeptide(L)'
;MPDKQDRSIGELFSDLTNEVGLLIRQEIALAKVEFSQKASRIGTNIGYLVIGGAVAYAALLVLLACVVILLANVMAWWLAALVVAVVVGIVAGVLISRALHALKTTELTPRQTVETLKEDAQWAKEQVK
;
A
#
# COMPACT_ATOMS: atom_id res chain seq x y z
N MET A 1 44.35 46.89 17.08
CA MET A 1 43.83 46.17 15.89
C MET A 1 43.94 44.69 16.22
N PRO A 2 42.85 43.96 16.48
CA PRO A 2 42.93 42.55 16.80
C PRO A 2 43.13 41.70 15.55
N ASP A 3 43.88 40.64 15.77
CA ASP A 3 44.69 39.87 14.84
C ASP A 3 43.84 38.91 13.98
N LYS A 4 44.13 38.86 12.68
CA LYS A 4 43.59 37.87 11.74
C LYS A 4 44.46 36.62 11.86
N GLN A 5 44.36 35.87 12.96
CA GLN A 5 45.00 34.56 13.07
C GLN A 5 44.02 33.49 12.59
N ASP A 6 44.30 33.00 11.39
CA ASP A 6 44.03 31.64 10.89
C ASP A 6 42.81 30.93 11.49
N ARG A 7 41.69 31.02 10.75
CA ARG A 7 40.56 30.10 10.96
C ARG A 7 41.11 28.69 11.00
N SER A 8 41.03 28.06 12.17
CA SER A 8 41.57 26.74 12.41
C SER A 8 40.86 25.74 11.50
N ILE A 9 41.59 24.77 10.95
CA ILE A 9 41.02 23.64 10.19
C ILE A 9 39.93 22.92 11.01
N GLY A 10 40.03 22.96 12.35
CA GLY A 10 39.01 22.44 13.25
C GLY A 10 37.69 23.24 13.25
N GLU A 11 37.74 24.55 12.99
CA GLU A 11 36.56 25.41 12.94
C GLU A 11 35.79 25.20 11.62
N LEU A 12 36.51 25.05 10.49
CA LEU A 12 35.92 24.70 9.19
C LEU A 12 35.30 23.29 9.19
N PHE A 13 35.92 22.33 9.88
CA PHE A 13 35.38 20.98 10.01
C PHE A 13 34.12 20.94 10.90
N SER A 14 34.09 21.77 11.95
CA SER A 14 32.92 21.96 12.80
C SER A 14 31.76 22.58 12.00
N ASP A 15 32.03 23.61 11.20
CA ASP A 15 31.03 24.25 10.33
C ASP A 15 30.47 23.27 9.29
N LEU A 16 31.31 22.50 8.61
CA LEU A 16 30.88 21.48 7.64
C LEU A 16 29.99 20.41 8.31
N THR A 17 30.37 19.94 9.49
CA THR A 17 29.61 18.91 10.22
C THR A 17 28.24 19.44 10.64
N ASN A 18 28.18 20.72 11.04
CA ASN A 18 26.93 21.39 11.36
C ASN A 18 26.04 21.59 10.12
N GLU A 19 26.61 21.97 8.97
CA GLU A 19 25.87 22.11 7.70
C GLU A 19 25.34 20.77 7.18
N VAL A 20 26.13 19.69 7.24
CA VAL A 20 25.67 18.34 6.89
C VAL A 20 24.56 17.89 7.83
N GLY A 21 24.69 18.15 9.14
CA GLY A 21 23.63 17.89 10.11
C GLY A 21 22.34 18.68 9.84
N LEU A 22 22.46 19.91 9.36
CA LEU A 22 21.33 20.75 8.94
C LEU A 22 20.66 20.18 7.68
N LEU A 23 21.44 19.77 6.69
CA LEU A 23 20.96 19.15 5.45
C LEU A 23 20.20 17.85 5.73
N ILE A 24 20.75 16.95 6.55
CA ILE A 24 20.07 15.69 6.91
C ILE A 24 18.74 15.98 7.60
N ARG A 25 18.69 16.96 8.50
CA ARG A 25 17.43 17.37 9.15
C ARG A 25 16.42 17.92 8.15
N GLN A 26 16.87 18.68 7.15
CA GLN A 26 16.04 19.19 6.07
C GLN A 26 15.52 18.07 5.16
N GLU A 27 16.37 17.12 4.79
CA GLU A 27 16.00 15.94 3.99
C GLU A 27 14.91 15.11 4.70
N ILE A 28 15.08 14.89 6.01
CA ILE A 28 14.08 14.19 6.84
C ILE A 28 12.78 14.99 6.91
N ALA A 29 12.87 16.32 7.09
CA ALA A 29 11.69 17.18 7.12
C ALA A 29 10.95 17.16 5.77
N LEU A 30 11.68 17.21 4.66
CA LEU A 30 11.14 17.16 3.31
C LEU A 30 10.51 15.79 3.00
N ALA A 31 11.21 14.70 3.30
CA ALA A 31 10.70 13.34 3.18
C ALA A 31 9.42 13.15 4.01
N LYS A 32 9.36 13.72 5.23
CA LYS A 32 8.16 13.68 6.06
C LYS A 32 6.99 14.43 5.42
N VAL A 33 7.23 15.59 4.82
CA VAL A 33 6.20 16.37 4.11
C VAL A 33 5.69 15.60 2.89
N GLU A 34 6.59 15.08 2.05
CA GLU A 34 6.20 14.29 0.87
C GLU A 34 5.45 13.02 1.24
N PHE A 35 5.93 12.30 2.25
CA PHE A 35 5.28 11.08 2.74
C PHE A 35 3.90 11.41 3.30
N SER A 36 3.75 12.49 4.07
CA SER A 36 2.46 12.94 4.59
C SER A 36 1.49 13.32 3.47
N GLN A 37 1.95 14.03 2.43
CA GLN A 37 1.12 14.37 1.28
C GLN A 37 0.71 13.13 0.47
N LYS A 38 1.63 12.19 0.22
CA LYS A 38 1.33 10.90 -0.44
C LYS A 38 0.35 10.07 0.39
N ALA A 39 0.59 9.93 1.69
CA ALA A 39 -0.28 9.21 2.62
C ALA A 39 -1.67 9.83 2.69
N SER A 40 -1.79 11.16 2.73
CA SER A 40 -3.08 11.86 2.73
C SER A 40 -3.86 11.61 1.44
N ARG A 41 -3.22 11.74 0.26
CA ARG A 41 -3.87 11.46 -1.03
C ARG A 41 -4.32 10.00 -1.16
N ILE A 42 -3.46 9.06 -0.75
CA ILE A 42 -3.80 7.64 -0.73
C ILE A 42 -4.96 7.38 0.25
N GLY A 43 -4.90 7.99 1.44
CA GLY A 43 -5.93 7.86 2.48
C GLY A 43 -7.31 8.35 2.04
N THR A 44 -7.39 9.52 1.39
CA THR A 44 -8.66 10.04 0.86
C THR A 44 -9.24 9.10 -0.20
N ASN A 45 -8.42 8.59 -1.12
CA ASN A 45 -8.87 7.67 -2.16
C ASN A 45 -9.34 6.31 -1.60
N ILE A 46 -8.64 5.79 -0.59
CA ILE A 46 -9.07 4.59 0.13
C ILE A 46 -10.40 4.84 0.86
N GLY A 47 -10.60 6.03 1.43
CA GLY A 47 -11.87 6.42 2.07
C GLY A 47 -13.07 6.30 1.13
N TYR A 48 -12.96 6.85 -0.09
CA TYR A 48 -14.01 6.70 -1.11
C TYR A 48 -14.20 5.25 -1.54
N LEU A 49 -13.13 4.45 -1.65
CA LEU A 49 -13.22 3.04 -2.00
C LEU A 49 -13.99 2.24 -0.94
N VAL A 50 -13.74 2.51 0.35
CA VAL A 50 -14.43 1.83 1.45
C VAL A 50 -15.92 2.21 1.47
N ILE A 51 -16.24 3.50 1.39
CA ILE A 51 -17.63 3.98 1.39
C ILE A 51 -18.37 3.49 0.16
N GLY A 52 -17.77 3.66 -1.03
CA GLY A 52 -18.34 3.20 -2.29
C GLY A 52 -18.54 1.69 -2.31
N GLY A 53 -17.57 0.92 -1.79
CA GLY A 53 -17.68 -0.52 -1.62
C GLY A 53 -18.81 -0.93 -0.69
N ALA A 54 -18.98 -0.24 0.45
CA ALA A 54 -20.08 -0.49 1.38
C ALA A 54 -21.45 -0.19 0.75
N VAL A 55 -21.59 0.92 0.03
CA VAL A 55 -22.82 1.28 -0.69
C VAL A 55 -23.13 0.27 -1.80
N ALA A 56 -22.13 -0.12 -2.60
CA ALA A 56 -22.28 -1.11 -3.64
C ALA A 56 -22.69 -2.49 -3.07
N TYR A 57 -22.11 -2.88 -1.93
CA TYR A 57 -22.49 -4.10 -1.21
C TYR A 57 -23.94 -4.05 -0.72
N ALA A 58 -24.37 -2.93 -0.12
CA ALA A 58 -25.76 -2.75 0.30
C ALA A 58 -26.74 -2.82 -0.90
N ALA A 59 -26.41 -2.17 -2.02
CA ALA A 59 -27.21 -2.24 -3.24
C ALA A 59 -27.31 -3.68 -3.78
N LEU A 60 -26.21 -4.44 -3.73
CA LEU A 60 -26.20 -5.85 -4.12
C LEU A 60 -27.11 -6.70 -3.22
N LEU A 61 -27.11 -6.48 -1.89
CA LEU A 61 -28.01 -7.19 -0.97
C LEU A 61 -29.49 -6.91 -1.28
N VAL A 62 -29.85 -5.66 -1.58
CA VAL A 62 -31.22 -5.28 -1.98
C VAL A 62 -31.60 -5.95 -3.30
N LEU A 63 -30.69 -6.00 -4.27
CA LEU A 63 -30.92 -6.68 -5.54
C LEU A 63 -31.14 -8.18 -5.33
N LEU A 64 -30.30 -8.84 -4.53
CA LEU A 64 -30.48 -10.27 -4.21
C LEU A 64 -31.81 -10.53 -3.50
N ALA A 65 -32.21 -9.68 -2.56
CA ALA A 65 -33.52 -9.77 -1.92
C ALA A 65 -34.67 -9.62 -2.93
N CYS A 66 -34.55 -8.68 -3.87
CA CYS A 66 -35.51 -8.52 -4.96
C CYS A 66 -35.63 -9.80 -5.82
N VAL A 67 -34.51 -10.42 -6.19
CA VAL A 67 -34.51 -11.68 -6.95
C VAL A 67 -35.17 -12.80 -6.15
N VAL A 68 -34.88 -12.93 -4.85
CA VAL A 68 -35.53 -13.92 -3.98
C VAL A 68 -37.04 -13.71 -3.93
N ILE A 69 -37.49 -12.47 -3.74
CA ILE A 69 -38.93 -12.13 -3.70
C ILE A 69 -39.59 -12.44 -5.04
N LEU A 70 -38.95 -12.06 -6.16
CA LEU A 70 -39.45 -12.34 -7.50
C LEU A 70 -39.64 -13.86 -7.68
N LEU A 71 -38.63 -14.64 -7.33
CA LEU A 71 -38.63 -16.09 -7.48
C LEU A 71 -39.62 -16.77 -6.49
N ALA A 72 -39.84 -16.17 -5.32
CA ALA A 72 -40.85 -16.62 -4.36
C ALA A 72 -42.30 -16.48 -4.87
N ASN A 73 -42.55 -15.75 -5.97
CA ASN A 73 -43.88 -15.75 -6.61
C ASN A 73 -44.19 -17.05 -7.36
N VAL A 74 -43.16 -17.84 -7.71
CA VAL A 74 -43.31 -19.08 -8.49
C VAL A 74 -42.92 -20.34 -7.71
N MET A 75 -42.28 -20.21 -6.54
CA MET A 75 -41.90 -21.32 -5.66
C MET A 75 -41.91 -20.90 -4.19
N ALA A 76 -41.78 -21.86 -3.26
CA ALA A 76 -41.70 -21.54 -1.84
C ALA A 76 -40.50 -20.61 -1.54
N TRP A 77 -40.69 -19.65 -0.63
CA TRP A 77 -39.70 -18.61 -0.31
C TRP A 77 -38.34 -19.18 0.11
N TRP A 78 -38.32 -20.30 0.83
CA TRP A 78 -37.09 -20.97 1.28
C TRP A 78 -36.33 -21.62 0.10
N LEU A 79 -37.04 -22.17 -0.89
CA LEU A 79 -36.43 -22.70 -2.12
C LEU A 79 -35.85 -21.59 -2.96
N ALA A 80 -36.59 -20.47 -3.10
CA ALA A 80 -36.11 -19.30 -3.83
C ALA A 80 -34.81 -18.76 -3.22
N ALA A 81 -34.75 -18.61 -1.89
CA ALA A 81 -33.55 -18.19 -1.19
C ALA A 81 -32.38 -19.16 -1.39
N LEU A 82 -32.63 -20.48 -1.35
CA LEU A 82 -31.61 -21.50 -1.54
C LEU A 82 -31.03 -21.46 -2.96
N VAL A 83 -31.87 -21.35 -3.99
CA VAL A 83 -31.43 -21.27 -5.39
C VAL A 83 -30.55 -20.03 -5.61
N VAL A 84 -30.98 -18.87 -5.11
CA VAL A 84 -30.19 -17.64 -5.22
C VAL A 84 -28.87 -17.76 -4.47
N ALA A 85 -28.87 -18.35 -3.27
CA ALA A 85 -27.66 -18.57 -2.49
C ALA A 85 -26.64 -19.48 -3.21
N VAL A 86 -27.10 -20.57 -3.84
CA VAL A 86 -26.23 -21.45 -4.62
C VAL A 86 -25.63 -20.73 -5.82
N VAL A 87 -26.44 -19.99 -6.60
CA VAL A 87 -25.96 -19.25 -7.76
C VAL A 87 -24.92 -18.20 -7.38
N VAL A 88 -25.21 -17.40 -6.36
CA VAL A 88 -24.28 -16.37 -5.85
C VAL A 88 -23.03 -17.02 -5.25
N GLY A 89 -23.17 -18.13 -4.55
CA GLY A 89 -22.05 -18.90 -3.98
C GLY A 89 -21.08 -19.40 -5.05
N ILE A 90 -21.59 -19.87 -6.20
CA ILE A 90 -20.75 -20.27 -7.34
C ILE A 90 -19.98 -19.06 -7.89
N VAL A 91 -20.67 -17.93 -8.11
CA VAL A 91 -20.02 -16.69 -8.60
C VAL A 91 -18.93 -16.23 -7.63
N ALA A 92 -19.21 -16.21 -6.33
CA ALA A 92 -18.25 -15.86 -5.29
C ALA A 92 -17.05 -16.82 -5.30
N GLY A 93 -17.29 -18.13 -5.39
CA GLY A 93 -16.22 -19.13 -5.47
C GLY A 93 -15.30 -18.93 -6.67
N VAL A 94 -15.84 -18.60 -7.85
CA VAL A 94 -15.04 -18.31 -9.06
C VAL A 94 -14.21 -17.05 -8.87
N LEU A 95 -14.80 -15.97 -8.34
CA LEU A 95 -14.10 -14.71 -8.11
C LEU A 95 -12.97 -14.86 -7.09
N ILE A 96 -13.22 -15.55 -5.96
CA ILE A 96 -12.20 -15.84 -4.95
C ILE A 96 -11.09 -16.68 -5.55
N SER A 97 -11.43 -17.71 -6.33
CA SER A 97 -10.43 -18.57 -6.98
C SER A 97 -9.54 -17.76 -7.93
N ARG A 98 -10.11 -16.84 -8.72
CA ARG A 98 -9.34 -15.95 -9.60
C ARG A 98 -8.45 -14.99 -8.83
N ALA A 99 -8.97 -14.38 -7.75
CA ALA A 99 -8.19 -13.49 -6.89
C ALA A 99 -7.01 -14.23 -6.27
N LEU A 100 -7.24 -15.42 -5.69
CA LEU A 100 -6.19 -16.26 -5.14
C LEU A 100 -5.17 -16.69 -6.19
N HIS A 101 -5.61 -16.97 -7.42
CA HIS A 101 -4.70 -17.32 -8.51
C HIS A 101 -3.84 -16.12 -8.90
N ALA A 102 -4.42 -14.93 -9.07
CA ALA A 102 -3.70 -13.71 -9.39
C ALA A 102 -2.66 -13.35 -8.32
N LEU A 103 -3.00 -13.52 -7.03
CA LEU A 103 -2.07 -13.28 -5.93
C LEU A 103 -0.92 -14.31 -5.89
N LYS A 104 -1.16 -15.56 -6.32
CA LYS A 104 -0.12 -16.60 -6.40
C LYS A 104 0.81 -16.39 -7.61
N THR A 105 0.30 -15.88 -8.72
CA THR A 105 1.08 -15.65 -9.95
C THR A 105 1.80 -14.31 -9.96
N THR A 106 1.40 -13.38 -9.10
CA THR A 106 2.13 -12.13 -8.90
C THR A 106 3.30 -12.41 -7.99
N GLU A 107 4.52 -12.52 -8.54
CA GLU A 107 5.72 -12.52 -7.72
C GLU A 107 5.83 -11.17 -7.00
N LEU A 108 5.35 -11.11 -5.76
CA LEU A 108 5.43 -9.93 -4.90
C LEU A 108 6.87 -9.62 -4.47
N THR A 109 7.84 -10.48 -4.80
CA THR A 109 9.27 -10.18 -4.70
C THR A 109 9.71 -9.45 -5.96
N PRO A 110 10.08 -8.15 -5.89
CA PRO A 110 10.73 -7.48 -7.00
C PRO A 110 12.09 -8.16 -7.20
N ARG A 111 12.18 -9.08 -8.18
CA ARG A 111 13.41 -9.87 -8.42
C ARG A 111 14.64 -8.98 -8.54
N GLN A 112 14.50 -7.87 -9.24
CA GLN A 112 15.59 -6.90 -9.43
C GLN A 112 16.06 -6.29 -8.10
N THR A 113 15.15 -5.89 -7.21
CA THR A 113 15.53 -5.33 -5.90
C THR A 113 16.20 -6.36 -5.01
N VAL A 114 15.78 -7.62 -5.05
CA VAL A 114 16.41 -8.69 -4.26
C VAL A 114 17.79 -9.06 -4.80
N GLU A 115 17.99 -8.99 -6.12
CA GLU A 115 19.30 -9.21 -6.76
C GLU A 115 20.28 -8.08 -6.41
N THR A 116 19.87 -6.82 -6.56
CA THR A 116 20.71 -5.66 -6.21
C THR A 116 21.11 -5.67 -4.73
N LEU A 117 20.19 -6.02 -3.83
CA LEU A 117 20.50 -6.13 -2.40
C LEU A 117 21.46 -7.30 -2.07
N LYS A 118 21.47 -8.36 -2.89
CA LYS A 118 22.43 -9.47 -2.74
C LYS A 118 23.82 -9.08 -3.24
N GLU A 119 23.89 -8.38 -4.37
CA GLU A 119 25.15 -7.83 -4.90
C GLU A 119 25.76 -6.82 -3.93
N ASP A 120 24.95 -5.90 -3.39
CA ASP A 120 25.39 -4.91 -2.39
C ASP A 120 25.92 -5.59 -1.11
N ALA A 121 25.25 -6.65 -0.65
CA ALA A 121 25.67 -7.41 0.52
C ALA A 121 26.94 -8.25 0.27
N GLN A 122 27.17 -8.71 -0.97
CA GLN A 122 28.40 -9.40 -1.36
C GLN A 122 29.57 -8.44 -1.45
N TRP A 123 29.39 -7.28 -2.10
CA TRP A 123 30.40 -6.22 -2.17
C TRP A 123 30.83 -5.73 -0.77
N ALA A 124 29.86 -5.55 0.13
CA ALA A 124 30.14 -5.16 1.51
C ALA A 124 30.93 -6.23 2.30
N LYS A 125 30.75 -7.53 2.00
CA LYS A 125 31.51 -8.62 2.63
C LYS A 125 32.94 -8.73 2.10
N GLU A 126 33.17 -8.39 0.82
CA GLU A 126 34.50 -8.38 0.22
C GLU A 126 35.37 -7.22 0.72
N GLN A 127 34.77 -6.07 1.03
CA GLN A 127 35.48 -4.90 1.58
C GLN A 127 35.97 -5.09 3.04
N VAL A 128 35.38 -6.03 3.78
CA VAL A 128 35.69 -6.28 5.20
C VAL A 128 36.74 -7.40 5.38
N LYS A 129 37.12 -8.08 4.30
CA LYS A 129 38.14 -9.14 4.29
C LYS A 129 39.46 -8.63 3.72
#